data_AF-A0A662UET6-F1
#
_entry.id   AF-A0A662UET6-F1
#
_cell.length_a   1.000
_cell.length_b   1.000
_cell.length_c   1.000
_cell.angle_alpha   90.00
_cell.angle_beta   90.00
_cell.angle_gamma   90.00
#
_symmetry.space_group_name_H-M   'P 1'
#
loop_
_entity.id
_entity.type
_entity.pdbx_description
1 polymer ?
#
loop_
_entity_poly.entity_id
_entity_poly.type
_entity_poly.pdbx_seq_one_letter_code
_entity_poly.pdbx_strand_id
1 'polypeptide(L)'
;MRVDLGSGGHLSQYFLSKDKVKAKNLICAWIRAYIDDEGYVDLKTRRIAVTSINKNGLRGVKDLLEFLGVPCKVYKIMEGYAYKLVISGNNLVKLAQCLKPLRPEKRRRLQELLSIYEYKNLKLTTVMKAYG
;
A
#
# COMPACT_ATOMS: atom_id res chain seq x y z
N MET A 1 -9.59 6.39 24.37
CA MET A 1 -8.83 5.16 24.04
C MET A 1 -7.53 5.61 23.37
N ARG A 2 -6.38 5.50 24.05
CA ARG A 2 -5.06 5.76 23.45
C ARG A 2 -4.61 4.48 22.77
N VAL A 3 -4.41 4.51 21.46
CA VAL A 3 -3.85 3.38 20.71
C VAL A 3 -2.39 3.75 20.43
N ASP A 4 -1.47 3.08 21.11
CA ASP A 4 -0.04 3.21 20.86
C ASP A 4 0.32 2.34 19.65
N LEU A 5 0.51 3.01 18.51
CA LEU A 5 0.79 2.40 17.20
C LEU A 5 2.30 2.26 16.93
N GLY A 6 3.16 2.68 17.87
CA GLY A 6 4.61 2.76 17.69
C GLY A 6 5.41 1.57 18.26
N SER A 7 4.81 0.76 19.13
CA SER A 7 5.51 -0.19 20.01
C SER A 7 5.88 -1.55 19.37
N GLY A 8 5.64 -1.74 18.07
CA GLY A 8 6.07 -2.95 17.37
C GLY A 8 5.25 -4.22 17.66
N GLY A 9 4.09 -4.09 18.30
CA GLY A 9 3.10 -5.17 18.41
C GLY A 9 2.45 -5.53 17.07
N HIS A 10 1.83 -6.70 16.97
CA HIS A 10 1.09 -7.13 15.78
C HIS A 10 -0.07 -6.16 15.54
N LEU A 11 0.07 -5.26 14.55
CA LEU A 11 -0.90 -4.19 14.31
C LEU A 11 -2.32 -4.72 14.07
N SER A 12 -2.43 -5.95 13.57
CA SER A 12 -3.69 -6.67 13.35
C SER A 12 -4.54 -6.85 14.62
N GLN A 13 -3.92 -6.96 15.80
CA GLN A 13 -4.65 -7.14 17.06
C GLN A 13 -5.36 -5.86 17.52
N TYR A 14 -4.88 -4.68 17.10
CA TYR A 14 -5.50 -3.40 17.46
C TYR A 14 -6.79 -3.10 16.67
N PHE A 15 -7.03 -3.82 15.57
CA PHE A 15 -8.25 -3.68 14.77
C PHE A 15 -9.30 -4.76 15.09
N LEU A 16 -9.17 -5.48 16.21
CA LEU A 16 -10.14 -6.48 16.69
C LEU A 16 -11.48 -5.83 17.06
N SER A 17 -12.28 -5.55 16.03
CA SER A 17 -13.68 -5.18 16.13
C SER A 17 -14.52 -6.43 15.82
N LYS A 18 -15.59 -6.67 16.62
CA LYS A 18 -16.59 -7.72 16.30
C LYS A 18 -17.19 -7.53 14.90
N ASP A 19 -17.20 -6.29 14.41
CA ASP A 19 -17.58 -5.92 13.06
C ASP A 19 -16.35 -5.87 12.13
N LYS A 20 -16.26 -6.84 11.22
CA LYS A 20 -15.18 -6.95 10.23
C LYS A 20 -15.18 -5.80 9.22
N VAL A 21 -16.35 -5.23 8.90
CA VAL A 21 -16.47 -4.12 7.94
C VAL A 21 -15.89 -2.85 8.57
N LYS A 22 -16.26 -2.57 9.82
CA LYS A 22 -15.71 -1.43 10.57
C LYS A 22 -14.19 -1.56 10.77
N ALA A 23 -13.70 -2.75 11.08
CA ALA A 23 -12.27 -3.04 11.17
C ALA A 23 -11.56 -2.71 9.85
N LYS A 24 -12.06 -3.24 8.72
CA LYS A 24 -11.50 -3.00 7.38
C LYS A 24 -11.46 -1.51 7.04
N ASN A 25 -12.54 -0.78 7.29
CA ASN A 25 -12.60 0.66 7.03
C ASN A 25 -11.58 1.45 7.86
N LEU A 26 -11.39 1.06 9.13
CA LEU A 26 -10.41 1.69 10.00
C LEU A 26 -8.97 1.41 9.53
N ILE A 27 -8.68 0.17 9.10
CA ILE A 27 -7.38 -0.20 8.52
C ILE A 27 -7.13 0.60 7.25
N CYS A 28 -8.10 0.69 6.33
CA CYS A 28 -7.97 1.50 5.12
C CYS A 28 -7.70 2.97 5.44
N ALA A 29 -8.43 3.57 6.40
CA ALA A 29 -8.23 4.96 6.79
C ALA A 29 -6.84 5.19 7.39
N TRP A 30 -6.37 4.25 8.21
CA TRP A 30 -5.05 4.31 8.83
C TRP A 30 -3.92 4.16 7.80
N ILE A 31 -3.99 3.16 6.90
CA ILE A 31 -3.00 2.96 5.83
C ILE A 31 -2.96 4.17 4.89
N ARG A 32 -4.11 4.76 4.56
CA ARG A 32 -4.19 6.00 3.78
C ARG A 32 -3.42 7.12 4.45
N ALA A 33 -3.66 7.36 5.74
CA ALA A 33 -2.96 8.41 6.50
C ALA A 33 -1.46 8.14 6.55
N TYR A 34 -1.06 6.90 6.84
CA TYR A 34 0.34 6.51 6.90
C TYR A 34 1.08 6.73 5.57
N ILE A 35 0.46 6.37 4.43
CA ILE A 35 1.04 6.64 3.09
C ILE A 35 1.07 8.14 2.79
N ASP A 36 0.05 8.89 3.21
CA ASP A 36 0.00 10.35 3.03
C ASP A 36 1.08 11.09 3.81
N ASP A 37 1.56 10.54 4.92
CA ASP A 37 2.59 11.17 5.74
C ASP A 37 3.99 10.63 5.40
N GLU A 38 4.18 9.31 5.36
CA GLU A 38 5.51 8.67 5.23
C GLU A 38 5.82 8.13 3.82
N GLY A 39 4.79 7.96 2.99
CA GLY A 39 4.93 7.35 1.67
C GLY A 39 5.38 8.31 0.59
N TYR A 40 5.99 7.78 -0.46
CA TYR A 40 6.24 8.50 -1.70
C TYR A 40 5.79 7.68 -2.91
N VAL A 41 5.21 8.37 -3.89
CA VAL A 41 4.77 7.78 -5.17
C VAL A 41 5.87 8.00 -6.20
N ASP A 42 6.58 6.96 -6.59
CA ASP A 42 7.68 7.02 -7.56
C ASP A 42 7.17 6.68 -8.97
N LEU A 43 7.13 7.70 -9.82
CA LEU A 43 6.72 7.57 -11.22
C LEU A 43 7.76 6.81 -12.06
N LYS A 44 9.05 7.00 -11.77
CA LYS A 44 10.16 6.41 -12.54
C LYS A 44 10.21 4.90 -12.32
N THR A 45 10.12 4.47 -11.07
CA THR A 45 10.15 3.04 -10.72
C THR A 45 8.76 2.42 -10.56
N ARG A 46 7.70 3.19 -10.81
CA ARG A 46 6.28 2.77 -10.82
C ARG A 46 5.85 2.04 -9.55
N ARG A 47 6.09 2.66 -8.41
CA ARG A 47 5.80 2.09 -7.09
C ARG A 47 5.38 3.14 -6.09
N ILE A 48 4.65 2.71 -5.08
CA ILE A 48 4.57 3.42 -3.80
C ILE A 48 5.61 2.79 -2.89
N ALA A 49 6.37 3.63 -2.19
CA ALA A 49 7.30 3.16 -1.20
C ALA A 49 7.24 3.98 0.09
N VAL A 50 7.50 3.32 1.21
CA VAL A 50 7.63 3.94 2.53
C VAL A 50 8.97 3.49 3.09
N THR A 51 9.74 4.43 3.64
CA THR A 51 11.04 4.12 4.27
C THR A 51 10.95 4.38 5.76
N SER A 52 11.43 3.46 6.59
CA SER A 52 11.49 3.65 8.05
C SER A 52 12.64 2.88 8.67
N ILE A 53 13.20 3.40 9.76
CA ILE A 53 14.12 2.66 10.62
C ILE A 53 13.39 1.64 11.52
N ASN A 54 12.09 1.84 11.76
CA ASN A 54 11.27 0.95 12.59
C ASN A 54 10.81 -0.27 11.78
N LYS A 55 11.64 -1.32 11.77
CA LYS A 55 11.35 -2.59 11.10
C LYS A 55 10.02 -3.21 11.51
N ASN A 56 9.72 -3.22 12.81
CA ASN A 56 8.55 -3.91 13.34
C ASN A 56 7.27 -3.16 12.98
N GLY A 57 7.28 -1.83 13.06
CA GLY A 57 6.19 -1.01 12.55
C GLY A 57 5.93 -1.26 11.07
N LEU A 58 6.99 -1.29 10.26
CA LEU A 58 6.88 -1.54 8.82
C LEU A 58 6.36 -2.96 8.49
N ARG A 59 6.73 -3.96 9.32
CA ARG A 59 6.18 -5.32 9.22
C ARG A 59 4.71 -5.36 9.57
N GLY A 60 4.28 -4.64 10.62
CA GLY A 60 2.86 -4.49 10.93
C GLY A 60 2.08 -3.85 9.79
N VAL A 61 2.63 -2.82 9.14
CA VAL A 61 2.01 -2.19 7.96
C VAL A 61 1.88 -3.21 6.81
N LYS A 62 2.91 -4.04 6.59
CA LYS A 62 2.84 -5.14 5.62
C LYS A 62 1.70 -6.11 5.94
N ASP A 63 1.56 -6.54 7.19
CA ASP A 63 0.52 -7.48 7.60
C ASP A 63 -0.89 -6.88 7.37
N LEU A 64 -1.08 -5.58 7.65
CA LEU A 64 -2.33 -4.88 7.37
C LEU A 64 -2.63 -4.79 5.86
N LEU A 65 -1.62 -4.51 5.04
CA LEU A 65 -1.77 -4.49 3.58
C LEU A 65 -2.12 -5.88 3.03
N GLU A 66 -1.48 -6.93 3.55
CA GLU A 66 -1.79 -8.32 3.18
C GLU A 66 -3.21 -8.70 3.61
N PHE A 67 -3.67 -8.27 4.79
CA PHE A 67 -5.06 -8.43 5.23
C PHE A 67 -6.05 -7.74 4.28
N LEU A 68 -5.69 -6.58 3.70
CA LEU A 68 -6.49 -5.91 2.67
C LEU A 68 -6.37 -6.57 1.28
N GLY A 69 -5.61 -7.65 1.14
CA GLY A 69 -5.39 -8.31 -0.15
C GLY A 69 -4.44 -7.54 -1.07
N VAL A 70 -3.59 -6.68 -0.52
CA VAL A 70 -2.58 -5.88 -1.23
C VAL A 70 -1.18 -6.41 -0.92
N PRO A 71 -0.62 -7.32 -1.74
CA PRO A 71 0.72 -7.83 -1.52
C PRO A 71 1.78 -6.71 -1.66
N CYS A 72 2.74 -6.72 -0.75
CA CYS A 72 3.86 -5.79 -0.73
C CYS A 72 5.16 -6.48 -0.33
N LYS A 73 6.29 -5.83 -0.58
CA LYS A 73 7.63 -6.34 -0.23
C LYS A 73 8.31 -5.39 0.73
N VAL A 74 9.10 -5.93 1.66
CA VAL A 74 9.93 -5.16 2.58
C VAL A 74 11.39 -5.52 2.32
N TYR A 75 12.22 -4.50 2.12
CA TYR A 75 13.64 -4.63 1.85
C TYR A 75 14.45 -3.96 2.95
N LYS A 76 15.61 -4.53 3.28
CA LYS A 76 16.66 -3.81 4.00
C LYS A 76 17.34 -2.83 3.03
N ILE A 77 17.62 -1.63 3.50
CA ILE A 77 18.40 -0.62 2.79
C ILE A 77 19.45 -0.04 3.74
N MET A 78 20.41 0.75 3.22
CA MET A 78 21.46 1.38 4.02
C MET A 78 22.16 0.36 4.94
N GLU A 79 22.61 -0.75 4.35
CA GLU A 79 23.29 -1.84 5.06
C GLU A 79 22.49 -2.44 6.24
N GLY A 80 21.17 -2.28 6.22
CA GLY A 80 20.26 -2.80 7.25
C GLY A 80 19.86 -1.80 8.34
N TYR A 81 20.36 -0.56 8.28
CA TYR A 81 19.96 0.51 9.18
C TYR A 81 18.50 0.92 8.99
N ALA A 82 18.00 0.88 7.75
CA ALA A 82 16.62 1.23 7.43
C ALA A 82 15.94 0.16 6.57
N TYR A 83 14.62 0.28 6.48
CA TYR A 83 13.75 -0.67 5.81
C TYR A 83 12.82 0.07 4.84
N LYS A 84 12.56 -0.53 3.69
CA LYS A 84 11.70 0.03 2.65
C LYS A 84 10.57 -0.92 2.30
N LEU A 85 9.33 -0.48 2.51
CA LEU A 85 8.12 -1.16 2.07
C LEU A 85 7.81 -0.68 0.66
N VAL A 86 7.50 -1.60 -0.24
CA VAL A 86 7.23 -1.32 -1.65
C VAL A 86 5.96 -2.01 -2.11
N ILE A 87 5.08 -1.23 -2.74
CA ILE A 87 3.89 -1.69 -3.46
C ILE A 87 4.08 -1.30 -4.93
N SER A 88 3.97 -2.27 -5.84
CA SER A 88 4.24 -2.07 -7.26
C SER A 88 3.32 -2.92 -8.13
N GLY A 89 3.24 -2.59 -9.42
CA GLY A 89 2.47 -3.40 -10.38
C GLY A 89 0.96 -3.33 -10.13
N ASN A 90 0.27 -4.43 -10.43
CA ASN A 90 -1.18 -4.55 -10.26
C ASN A 90 -1.64 -4.41 -8.80
N ASN A 91 -0.73 -4.53 -7.83
CA ASN A 91 -1.07 -4.31 -6.42
C ASN A 91 -1.39 -2.84 -6.13
N LEU A 92 -0.90 -1.90 -6.94
CA LEU A 92 -1.28 -0.49 -6.84
C LEU A 92 -2.76 -0.27 -7.17
N VAL A 93 -3.30 -1.03 -8.12
CA VAL A 93 -4.73 -0.99 -8.46
C VAL A 93 -5.56 -1.49 -7.27
N LYS A 94 -5.17 -2.63 -6.67
CA LYS A 94 -5.83 -3.18 -5.48
C LYS A 94 -5.80 -2.19 -4.30
N LEU A 95 -4.66 -1.53 -4.09
CA LEU A 95 -4.52 -0.49 -3.07
C LEU A 95 -5.50 0.67 -3.33
N ALA A 96 -5.53 1.19 -4.56
CA ALA A 96 -6.38 2.32 -4.93
C ALA A 96 -7.89 2.00 -4.81
N GLN A 97 -8.29 0.75 -5.05
CA GLN A 97 -9.66 0.28 -4.86
C GLN A 97 -10.06 0.22 -3.38
N CYS A 98 -9.11 -0.04 -2.47
CA CYS A 98 -9.38 -0.17 -1.05
C CYS A 98 -9.34 1.18 -0.31
N LEU A 99 -8.48 2.10 -0.75
CA LEU A 99 -8.23 3.35 -0.04
C LEU A 99 -9.13 4.47 -0.55
N LYS A 100 -9.55 5.33 0.38
CA LYS A 100 -10.00 6.67 0.01
C LYS A 100 -8.85 7.43 -0.69
N PRO A 101 -9.15 8.43 -1.54
CA PRO A 101 -8.12 9.19 -2.22
C PRO A 101 -7.04 9.74 -1.26
N LEU A 102 -5.79 9.67 -1.71
CA LEU A 102 -4.65 10.32 -1.06
C LEU A 102 -4.74 11.85 -1.18
N ARG A 103 -3.86 12.58 -0.49
CA ARG A 103 -3.71 14.04 -0.65
C ARG A 103 -3.45 14.40 -2.13
N PRO A 104 -3.86 15.61 -2.60
CA PRO A 104 -3.91 15.96 -4.02
C PRO A 104 -2.64 15.62 -4.82
N GLU A 105 -1.45 15.96 -4.30
CA GLU A 105 -0.18 15.70 -4.97
C GLU A 105 0.07 14.19 -5.17
N LYS A 106 -0.05 13.39 -4.10
CA LYS A 106 0.14 11.94 -4.13
C LYS A 106 -0.96 11.26 -4.95
N ARG A 107 -2.20 11.74 -4.87
CA ARG A 107 -3.33 11.27 -5.69
C ARG A 107 -3.04 11.46 -7.17
N ARG A 108 -2.57 12.65 -7.58
CA ARG A 108 -2.24 12.94 -8.99
C ARG A 108 -1.21 11.94 -9.51
N ARG A 109 -0.13 11.73 -8.74
CA ARG A 109 0.95 10.79 -9.12
C ARG A 109 0.46 9.34 -9.14
N LEU A 110 -0.40 8.94 -8.20
CA LEU A 110 -0.97 7.60 -8.18
C LEU A 110 -1.88 7.37 -9.40
N GLN A 111 -2.72 8.34 -9.76
CA GLN A 111 -3.56 8.25 -10.96
C GLN A 111 -2.71 8.12 -12.24
N GLU A 112 -1.59 8.85 -12.31
CA GLU A 112 -0.63 8.73 -13.42
C GLU A 112 0.01 7.34 -13.48
N LEU A 113 0.29 6.69 -12.34
CA LEU A 113 0.71 5.30 -12.33
C LEU A 113 -0.39 4.35 -12.80
N LEU A 114 -1.63 4.55 -12.32
CA LEU A 114 -2.75 3.66 -12.62
C LEU A 114 -3.10 3.65 -14.11
N SER A 115 -3.05 4.81 -14.78
CA SER A 115 -3.32 4.90 -16.23
C SER A 115 -2.33 4.06 -17.05
N ILE A 116 -1.07 3.98 -16.62
CA ILE A 116 -0.05 3.13 -17.24
C ILE A 116 -0.40 1.64 -17.10
N TYR A 117 -0.95 1.23 -15.96
CA TYR A 117 -1.35 -0.16 -15.72
C TYR A 117 -2.66 -0.53 -16.41
N GLU A 118 -3.65 0.36 -16.42
CA GLU A 118 -4.90 0.18 -17.17
C GLU A 118 -4.62 0.01 -18.67
N TYR A 119 -3.77 0.87 -19.24
CA TYR A 119 -3.34 0.76 -20.64
C TYR A 119 -2.67 -0.58 -20.97
N LYS A 120 -1.84 -1.10 -20.05
CA LYS A 120 -1.22 -2.42 -20.22
C LYS A 120 -2.23 -3.56 -20.19
N ASN A 121 -3.19 -3.52 -19.26
CA ASN A 121 -4.23 -4.55 -19.16
C ASN A 121 -5.14 -4.56 -20.40
N LEU A 122 -5.47 -3.38 -20.94
CA LEU A 122 -6.21 -3.23 -22.20
C LEU A 122 -5.43 -3.85 -23.38
N LYS A 123 -4.15 -3.52 -23.55
CA LYS A 123 -3.32 -4.11 -24.62
C LYS A 123 -3.19 -5.62 -24.53
N LEU A 124 -2.97 -6.17 -23.33
CA LEU A 124 -2.87 -7.62 -23.12
C LEU A 124 -4.18 -8.32 -23.53
N THR A 125 -5.33 -7.75 -23.16
CA THR A 125 -6.64 -8.32 -23.52
C THR A 125 -6.90 -8.26 -25.02
N THR A 126 -6.53 -7.16 -25.68
CA THR A 126 -6.68 -7.03 -27.15
C THR A 126 -5.76 -7.98 -27.90
N VAL A 127 -4.51 -8.16 -27.45
CA VAL A 127 -3.56 -9.11 -28.05
C VAL A 127 -4.06 -10.55 -27.90
N MET A 128 -4.56 -10.93 -26.72
CA MET A 128 -5.09 -12.29 -26.50
C MET A 128 -6.36 -12.59 -27.31
N LYS A 129 -7.19 -11.57 -27.63
CA LYS A 129 -8.34 -11.72 -28.53
C LYS A 129 -7.97 -11.81 -30.01
N ALA A 130 -6.79 -11.35 -30.40
CA ALA A 130 -6.33 -11.38 -31.79
C ALA A 130 -5.69 -12.73 -32.20
N TYR A 131 -5.41 -13.61 -31.23
CA TYR A 131 -4.86 -14.95 -31.44
C TYR A 131 -5.82 -16.07 -31.01
N GLY A 132 -7.11 -15.76 -30.83
CA GLY A 132 -8.16 -16.70 -30.44
C GLY A 132 -9.15 -16.95 -31.56
#